data_AF-A0A950QQ68-F1
#
_entry.id   AF-A0A950QQ68-F1
#
_cell.length_a   1.000
_cell.length_b   1.000
_cell.length_c   1.000
_cell.angle_alpha   90.00
_cell.angle_beta   90.00
_cell.angle_gamma   90.00
#
_symmetry.space_group_name_H-M   'P 1'
#
loop_
_entity.id
_entity.type
_entity.pdbx_description
1 polymer ?
#
loop_
_entity_poly.entity_id
_entity_poly.type
_entity_poly.pdbx_seq_one_letter_code
_entity_poly.pdbx_strand_id
1 'polypeptide(L)'
;MRLRFGTVALLVACQAPLLFATSYTQTNLVSDIPGLAANTDLNLKDAWGMSFSATSPIWVSDRFTGLATLYNGLGVANSLVVTVPPGTPATGPTGQVFAGGTTFRLNGSPVNFI
;
A
#
# COMPACT_ATOMS: atom_id res chain seq x y z
N MET A 1 78.22 4.91 0.14
CA MET A 1 76.93 5.45 0.59
C MET A 1 76.28 6.16 -0.59
N ARG A 2 75.33 5.54 -1.29
CA ARG A 2 74.69 6.10 -2.50
C ARG A 2 73.17 6.07 -2.31
N LEU A 3 72.56 7.25 -2.24
CA LEU A 3 71.12 7.45 -2.07
C LEU A 3 70.43 7.26 -3.44
N ARG A 4 69.31 6.52 -3.50
CA ARG A 4 68.45 6.43 -4.69
C ARG A 4 67.03 6.85 -4.32
N PHE A 5 66.56 7.93 -4.94
CA PHE A 5 65.17 8.41 -4.87
C PHE A 5 64.28 7.52 -5.74
N GLY A 6 63.26 6.90 -5.14
CA GLY A 6 62.25 6.12 -5.85
C GLY A 6 60.99 6.95 -6.06
N THR A 7 60.67 7.24 -7.31
CA THR A 7 59.42 7.91 -7.71
C THR A 7 58.26 6.94 -7.52
N VAL A 8 57.27 7.31 -6.71
CA VAL A 8 56.01 6.58 -6.58
C VAL A 8 55.01 7.16 -7.58
N ALA A 9 54.61 6.38 -8.57
CA ALA A 9 53.50 6.72 -9.45
C ALA A 9 52.19 6.29 -8.77
N LEU A 10 51.32 7.26 -8.46
CA LEU A 10 50.01 6.99 -7.87
C LEU A 10 49.01 6.64 -8.98
N LEU A 11 48.64 5.36 -9.07
CA LEU A 11 47.52 4.89 -9.88
C LEU A 11 46.21 5.29 -9.19
N VAL A 12 45.51 6.28 -9.75
CA VAL A 12 44.15 6.62 -9.35
C VAL A 12 43.19 5.61 -9.99
N ALA A 13 42.69 4.67 -9.19
CA ALA A 13 41.62 3.78 -9.60
C ALA A 13 40.29 4.56 -9.62
N CYS A 14 39.69 4.73 -10.79
CA CYS A 14 38.32 5.25 -10.92
C CYS A 14 37.34 4.18 -10.43
N GLN A 15 36.89 4.28 -9.18
CA GLN A 15 35.80 3.45 -8.68
C GLN A 15 34.47 4.03 -9.19
N ALA A 16 33.90 3.43 -10.22
CA ALA A 16 32.51 3.69 -10.57
C ALA A 16 31.62 3.15 -9.42
N PRO A 17 30.72 3.95 -8.84
CA PRO A 17 29.80 3.42 -7.84
C PRO A 17 28.91 2.36 -8.48
N LEU A 18 28.84 1.17 -7.88
CA LEU A 18 27.84 0.16 -8.21
C LEU A 18 26.47 0.69 -7.74
N LEU A 19 25.75 1.34 -8.65
CA LEU A 19 24.35 1.71 -8.43
C LEU A 19 23.51 0.42 -8.53
N PHE A 20 23.14 -0.14 -7.38
CA PHE A 20 22.12 -1.18 -7.34
C PHE A 20 20.76 -0.55 -7.68
N ALA A 21 20.41 -0.57 -8.96
CA ALA A 21 19.08 -0.20 -9.40
C ALA A 21 18.10 -1.29 -8.95
N THR A 22 17.26 -0.98 -7.96
CA THR A 22 16.13 -1.83 -7.62
C THR A 22 15.03 -1.59 -8.65
N SER A 23 14.66 -2.61 -9.42
CA SER A 23 13.50 -2.57 -10.31
C SER A 23 12.32 -3.29 -9.66
N TYR A 24 11.11 -2.81 -9.95
CA TYR A 24 9.87 -3.41 -9.51
C TYR A 24 8.99 -3.71 -10.72
N THR A 25 8.31 -4.85 -10.69
CA THR A 25 7.27 -5.19 -11.66
C THR A 25 5.92 -5.03 -10.98
N GLN A 26 5.14 -4.06 -11.44
CA GLN A 26 3.76 -3.88 -10.98
C GLN A 26 2.86 -4.97 -11.56
N THR A 27 1.99 -5.52 -10.72
CA THR A 27 0.90 -6.42 -11.14
C THR A 27 -0.41 -5.83 -10.64
N ASN A 28 -1.33 -5.51 -11.57
CA ASN A 28 -2.63 -4.97 -11.21
C ASN A 28 -3.57 -6.10 -10.78
N LEU A 29 -4.03 -6.05 -9.53
CA LEU A 29 -4.90 -7.08 -8.97
C LEU A 29 -6.39 -6.79 -9.17
N VAL A 30 -6.82 -5.53 -8.98
CA VAL A 30 -8.22 -5.11 -9.08
C VAL A 30 -8.32 -3.77 -9.81
N SER A 31 -9.32 -3.62 -10.66
CA SER A 31 -9.71 -2.35 -11.29
C SER A 31 -11.21 -2.33 -11.53
N ASP A 32 -11.81 -1.14 -11.58
CA ASP A 32 -13.18 -0.95 -12.05
C ASP A 32 -13.30 -0.88 -13.59
N ILE A 33 -12.17 -0.93 -14.30
CA ILE A 33 -12.08 -0.96 -15.76
C ILE A 33 -11.82 -2.40 -16.22
N PRO A 34 -12.74 -3.01 -17.00
CA PRO A 34 -12.54 -4.35 -17.54
C PRO A 34 -11.23 -4.49 -18.31
N GLY A 35 -10.46 -5.53 -17.98
CA GLY A 35 -9.20 -5.86 -18.66
C GLY A 35 -7.96 -5.11 -18.17
N LEU A 36 -8.08 -4.17 -17.22
CA LEU A 36 -6.94 -3.40 -16.69
C LEU A 36 -6.19 -4.10 -15.54
N ALA A 37 -6.85 -5.07 -14.89
CA ALA A 37 -6.35 -5.85 -13.79
C ALA A 37 -6.84 -7.30 -13.86
N ALA A 38 -6.28 -8.18 -13.02
CA ALA A 38 -6.69 -9.58 -12.95
C ALA A 38 -8.18 -9.76 -12.58
N ASN A 39 -8.72 -8.87 -11.75
CA ASN A 39 -10.12 -8.87 -11.34
C ASN A 39 -10.77 -7.53 -11.67
N THR A 40 -12.03 -7.56 -12.12
CA THR A 40 -12.83 -6.35 -12.33
C THR A 40 -13.85 -6.20 -11.19
N ASP A 41 -13.87 -5.05 -10.53
CA ASP A 41 -14.83 -4.72 -9.49
C ASP A 41 -15.51 -3.37 -9.76
N LEU A 42 -16.81 -3.41 -10.05
CA LEU A 42 -17.59 -2.21 -10.37
C LEU A 42 -17.87 -1.32 -9.15
N ASN A 43 -17.66 -1.80 -7.93
CA ASN A 43 -17.79 -1.01 -6.71
C ASN A 43 -16.59 -0.07 -6.49
N LEU A 44 -15.42 -0.43 -7.02
CA LEU A 44 -14.12 0.22 -6.79
C LEU A 44 -14.01 1.59 -7.49
N LYS A 45 -14.87 2.53 -7.11
CA LYS A 45 -14.97 3.85 -7.72
C LYS A 45 -14.37 4.91 -6.81
N ASP A 46 -13.29 5.53 -7.29
CA ASP A 46 -12.58 6.58 -6.56
C ASP A 46 -12.08 6.06 -5.20
N ALA A 47 -11.28 4.98 -5.26
CA ALA A 47 -10.69 4.34 -4.09
C ALA A 47 -9.82 5.35 -3.32
N TRP A 48 -10.17 5.58 -2.05
CA TRP A 48 -9.61 6.67 -1.23
C TRP A 48 -8.95 6.16 0.06
N GLY A 49 -9.17 4.90 0.44
CA GLY A 49 -8.59 4.31 1.64
C GLY A 49 -8.22 2.86 1.45
N MET A 50 -7.13 2.43 2.09
CA MET A 50 -6.72 1.04 2.16
C MET A 50 -6.18 0.74 3.56
N SER A 51 -6.63 -0.36 4.15
CA SER A 51 -6.11 -0.85 5.43
C SER A 51 -6.08 -2.38 5.47
N PHE A 52 -5.12 -2.91 6.22
CA PHE A 52 -4.98 -4.34 6.48
C PHE A 52 -4.09 -4.57 7.70
N SER A 53 -4.06 -5.80 8.17
CA SER A 53 -3.18 -6.33 9.20
C SER A 53 -2.52 -7.62 8.68
N ALA A 54 -1.59 -8.20 9.47
CA ALA A 54 -0.91 -9.44 9.08
C ALA A 54 -1.87 -10.63 8.85
N THR A 55 -3.09 -10.59 9.39
CA THR A 55 -4.05 -11.70 9.33
C THR A 55 -5.42 -11.30 8.77
N SER A 56 -5.59 -10.06 8.28
CA SER A 56 -6.86 -9.62 7.69
C SER A 56 -6.81 -9.64 6.16
N PRO A 57 -7.98 -9.65 5.50
CA PRO A 57 -8.09 -9.21 4.12
C PRO A 57 -7.58 -7.76 3.95
N ILE A 58 -7.39 -7.36 2.69
CA ILE A 58 -7.15 -5.98 2.31
C ILE A 58 -8.51 -5.30 2.17
N TRP A 59 -8.75 -4.25 2.95
CA TRP A 59 -9.97 -3.46 2.84
C TRP A 59 -9.69 -2.23 2.00
N VAL A 60 -10.58 -1.89 1.08
CA VAL A 60 -10.49 -0.68 0.27
C VAL A 60 -11.80 0.06 0.33
N SER A 61 -11.76 1.34 0.69
CA SER A 61 -12.93 2.22 0.75
C SER A 61 -13.01 3.11 -0.48
N ASP A 62 -14.19 3.19 -1.06
CA ASP A 62 -14.52 3.90 -2.29
C ASP A 62 -15.31 5.16 -1.97
N ARG A 63 -14.74 6.32 -2.30
CA ARG A 63 -15.41 7.59 -1.98
C ARG A 63 -16.72 7.73 -2.76
N PHE A 64 -16.74 7.34 -4.03
CA PHE A 64 -17.90 7.67 -4.86
C PHE A 64 -19.10 6.75 -4.59
N THR A 65 -18.85 5.44 -4.42
CA THR A 65 -19.92 4.48 -4.10
C THR A 65 -20.28 4.48 -2.62
N GLY A 66 -19.42 5.01 -1.73
CA GLY A 66 -19.64 4.96 -0.29
C GLY A 66 -19.52 3.55 0.27
N LEU A 67 -18.75 2.69 -0.41
CA LEU A 67 -18.58 1.28 -0.06
C LEU A 67 -17.16 1.01 0.44
N ALA A 68 -16.99 -0.11 1.13
CA ALA A 68 -15.71 -0.72 1.37
C ALA A 68 -15.76 -2.20 1.01
N THR A 69 -14.88 -2.61 0.09
CA THR A 69 -14.77 -3.99 -0.39
C THR A 69 -13.52 -4.64 0.21
N LEU A 70 -13.63 -5.93 0.53
CA LEU A 70 -12.53 -6.71 1.07
C LEU A 70 -11.96 -7.61 -0.02
N TYR A 71 -10.64 -7.59 -0.20
CA TYR A 71 -9.94 -8.44 -1.14
C TYR A 71 -8.95 -9.36 -0.43
N ASN A 72 -8.73 -10.55 -0.99
CA ASN A 72 -7.59 -11.38 -0.61
C ASN A 72 -6.29 -10.89 -1.29
N GLY A 73 -5.16 -11.55 -1.01
CA GLY A 73 -3.86 -11.20 -1.58
C GLY A 73 -3.74 -11.34 -3.11
N LEU A 74 -4.75 -11.93 -3.77
CA LEU A 74 -4.84 -12.04 -5.23
C LEU A 74 -5.84 -11.04 -5.84
N GLY A 75 -6.42 -10.15 -5.05
CA GLY A 75 -7.42 -9.17 -5.52
C GLY A 75 -8.82 -9.74 -5.71
N VAL A 76 -9.10 -10.97 -5.27
CA VAL A 76 -10.47 -11.51 -5.37
C VAL A 76 -11.33 -10.88 -4.28
N ALA A 77 -12.45 -10.29 -4.68
CA ALA A 77 -13.42 -9.67 -3.78
C ALA A 77 -14.12 -10.72 -2.90
N ASN A 78 -14.27 -10.43 -1.62
CA ASN A 78 -15.13 -11.17 -0.73
C ASN A 78 -16.60 -10.81 -0.95
N SER A 79 -17.51 -11.68 -0.51
CA SER A 79 -18.96 -11.43 -0.59
C SER A 79 -19.44 -10.30 0.32
N LEU A 80 -18.69 -9.99 1.39
CA LEU A 80 -18.99 -8.86 2.26
C LEU A 80 -18.52 -7.57 1.59
N VAL A 81 -19.48 -6.69 1.31
CA VAL A 81 -19.27 -5.30 0.93
C VAL A 81 -19.94 -4.43 1.98
N VAL A 82 -19.19 -3.51 2.58
CA VAL A 82 -19.65 -2.68 3.69
C VAL A 82 -20.09 -1.33 3.17
N THR A 83 -21.29 -0.88 3.53
CA THR A 83 -21.72 0.50 3.30
C THR A 83 -21.16 1.40 4.39
N VAL A 84 -20.39 2.41 4.01
CA VAL A 84 -19.86 3.42 4.92
C VAL A 84 -20.91 4.54 5.07
N PRO A 85 -21.39 4.83 6.30
CA PRO A 85 -22.34 5.91 6.50
C PRO A 85 -21.76 7.26 6.02
N PRO A 86 -22.54 8.08 5.31
CA PRO A 86 -22.06 9.36 4.81
C PRO A 86 -21.81 10.35 5.96
N GLY A 87 -20.82 11.22 5.78
CA GLY A 87 -20.59 12.35 6.67
C GLY A 87 -21.65 13.45 6.54
N THR A 88 -21.52 14.52 7.34
CA THR A 88 -22.32 15.76 7.21
C THR A 88 -21.40 16.96 6.97
N PRO A 89 -21.41 17.60 5.78
CA PRO A 89 -22.26 17.32 4.62
C PRO A 89 -21.97 15.96 3.99
N ALA A 90 -22.94 15.44 3.21
CA ALA A 90 -22.85 14.14 2.55
C ALA A 90 -21.57 14.04 1.74
N THR A 91 -20.63 13.28 2.27
CA THR A 91 -19.32 13.01 1.69
C THR A 91 -19.06 11.52 1.85
N GLY A 92 -18.45 10.92 0.82
CA GLY A 92 -18.00 9.53 0.91
C GLY A 92 -16.76 9.39 1.80
N PRO A 93 -16.29 8.15 1.99
CA PRO A 93 -15.04 7.87 2.68
C PRO A 93 -13.90 8.83 2.28
N THR A 94 -13.16 9.32 3.27
CA THR A 94 -11.98 10.19 3.09
C THR A 94 -10.67 9.48 3.41
N GLY A 95 -10.75 8.25 3.89
CA GLY A 95 -9.65 7.42 4.31
C GLY A 95 -10.15 6.26 5.15
N GLN A 96 -9.25 5.33 5.45
CA GLN A 96 -9.52 4.12 6.22
C GLN A 96 -8.25 3.75 6.98
N VAL A 97 -8.37 3.27 8.21
CA VAL A 97 -7.22 2.94 9.06
C VAL A 97 -7.50 1.71 9.91
N PHE A 98 -6.59 0.75 9.83
CA PHE A 98 -6.59 -0.37 10.75
C PHE A 98 -6.14 0.10 12.14
N ALA A 99 -7.00 -0.09 13.14
CA ALA A 99 -6.71 0.20 14.54
C ALA A 99 -6.77 -1.11 15.34
N GLY A 100 -5.60 -1.72 15.55
CA GLY A 100 -5.43 -2.89 16.42
C GLY A 100 -4.94 -2.53 17.82
N GLY A 101 -5.06 -3.49 18.75
CA GLY A 101 -4.53 -3.36 20.11
C GLY A 101 -5.54 -2.78 21.11
N THR A 102 -5.05 -2.14 22.18
CA THR A 102 -5.89 -1.68 23.31
C THR A 102 -6.15 -0.18 23.35
N THR A 103 -5.58 0.56 22.41
CA THR A 103 -5.57 2.02 22.37
C THR A 103 -6.87 2.59 21.81
N PHE A 104 -7.48 1.91 20.85
CA PHE A 104 -8.81 2.25 20.35
C PHE A 104 -9.88 1.55 21.20
N ARG A 105 -10.75 2.34 21.84
CA ARG A 105 -11.72 1.85 22.82
C ARG A 105 -13.11 2.37 22.49
N LEU A 106 -14.08 1.46 22.47
CA LEU A 106 -15.50 1.79 22.43
C LEU A 106 -16.12 1.44 23.77
N ASN A 107 -16.79 2.43 24.37
CA ASN A 107 -17.47 2.28 25.66
C ASN A 107 -16.54 1.69 26.75
N GLY A 108 -15.27 2.08 26.75
CA GLY A 108 -14.28 1.62 27.74
C GLY A 108 -13.66 0.26 27.44
N SER A 109 -14.09 -0.48 26.41
CA SER A 109 -13.51 -1.77 26.01
C SER A 109 -12.62 -1.62 24.76
N PRO A 110 -11.45 -2.29 24.71
CA PRO A 110 -10.68 -2.43 23.47
C PRO A 110 -11.51 -3.02 22.35
N VAL A 111 -11.38 -2.46 21.16
CA VAL A 111 -12.07 -2.94 19.95
C VAL A 111 -11.13 -2.81 18.77
N ASN A 112 -11.22 -3.77 17.85
CA ASN A 112 -10.49 -3.69 16.58
C ASN A 112 -11.38 -2.97 15.56
N PHE A 113 -10.84 -1.93 14.95
CA PHE A 113 -11.44 -1.24 13.81
C PHE A 113 -10.56 -1.44 12.58
N ILE A 114 -11.19 -1.41 11.41
CA ILE A 114 -10.54 -1.53 10.10
C ILE A 114 -10.72 -0.25 9.31
#